data_AF-A0A3B7AEQ5-F1
#
_entry.id   AF-A0A3B7AEQ5-F1
#
_cell.length_a   1.000
_cell.length_b   1.000
_cell.length_c   1.000
_cell.angle_alpha   90.00
_cell.angle_beta   90.00
_cell.angle_gamma   90.00
#
_symmetry.space_group_name_H-M   'P 1'
#
loop_
_entity.id
_entity.type
_entity.pdbx_description
1 polymer ?
#
loop_
_entity_poly.entity_id
_entity_poly.type
_entity_poly.pdbx_seq_one_letter_code
_entity_poly.pdbx_strand_id
1 'polypeptide(L)'
;MKTAFALMLMLVAGPGLATELDRTPLEATTVGGEKVRLYPNGRWKFVDAAKAAEAEKLAGEYPENKARPAEAQGGVFGVGRLLMPGDKDYNRGSLNPKLR
;
A
#
# COMPACT_ATOMS: atom_id res chain seq x y z
N MET A 1 26.58 12.59 33.35
CA MET A 1 25.89 11.45 32.71
C MET A 1 24.39 11.69 32.54
N LYS A 2 23.64 12.04 33.60
CA LYS A 2 22.19 12.34 33.50
C LYS A 2 21.86 13.54 32.60
N THR A 3 22.67 14.59 32.65
CA THR A 3 22.52 15.80 31.80
C THR A 3 22.79 15.52 30.32
N ALA A 4 23.79 14.68 30.02
CA ALA A 4 24.08 14.25 28.65
C ALA A 4 22.93 13.40 28.07
N PHE A 5 22.33 12.52 28.89
CA PHE A 5 21.16 11.73 28.49
C PHE A 5 19.91 12.61 28.23
N ALA A 6 19.68 13.63 29.07
CA ALA A 6 18.58 14.56 28.87
C ALA A 6 18.72 15.38 27.59
N LEU A 7 19.95 15.79 27.24
CA LEU A 7 20.25 16.50 26.00
C LEU A 7 20.02 15.61 24.76
N MET A 8 20.41 14.32 24.86
CA MET A 8 20.25 13.35 23.78
C MET A 8 18.75 13.03 23.53
N LEU A 9 17.93 13.00 24.58
CA LEU A 9 16.47 12.82 24.49
C LEU A 9 15.76 14.01 23.82
N MET A 10 16.21 15.24 24.10
CA MET A 10 15.67 16.43 23.42
C MET A 10 16.08 16.50 21.94
N LEU A 11 17.25 15.98 21.56
CA LEU A 11 17.72 15.96 20.17
C LEU A 11 16.95 14.96 19.29
N VAL A 12 16.44 13.87 19.87
CA VAL A 12 15.62 12.86 19.17
C VAL A 12 14.16 13.33 19.01
N ALA A 13 13.69 14.25 19.86
CA ALA A 13 12.33 14.76 19.87
C ALA A 13 12.11 16.02 19.01
N GLY A 14 12.92 16.22 17.96
CA GLY A 14 12.66 17.27 16.98
C GLY A 14 11.29 17.05 16.34
N PRO A 15 10.36 18.02 16.37
CA PRO A 15 9.12 17.91 15.62
C PRO A 15 9.48 17.90 14.15
N GLY A 16 9.39 16.73 13.52
CA GLY A 16 9.34 16.63 12.07
C GLY A 16 8.07 17.31 11.59
N LEU A 17 8.10 18.64 11.44
CA LEU A 17 7.07 19.41 10.74
C LEU A 17 7.20 19.04 9.27
N ALA A 18 6.73 17.85 8.91
CA ALA A 18 6.46 17.51 7.54
C ALA A 18 5.40 18.50 7.05
N THR A 19 5.76 19.34 6.08
CA THR A 19 4.77 20.18 5.41
C THR A 19 3.65 19.27 4.92
N GLU A 20 2.39 19.71 5.06
CA GLU A 20 1.26 18.94 4.57
C GLU A 20 1.44 18.77 3.05
N LEU A 21 1.70 17.54 2.61
CA LEU A 21 1.91 17.25 1.20
C LEU A 21 0.60 17.55 0.48
N ASP A 22 0.63 18.45 -0.49
CA ASP A 22 -0.50 18.70 -1.37
C ASP A 22 -0.87 17.39 -2.07
N ARG A 23 -2.04 16.86 -1.71
CA ARG A 23 -2.53 15.58 -2.23
C ARG A 23 -3.42 15.75 -3.46
N THR A 24 -3.52 16.95 -4.01
CA THR A 24 -4.35 17.21 -5.18
C THR A 24 -3.80 16.47 -6.41
N PRO A 25 -4.62 15.65 -7.09
CA PRO A 25 -4.19 15.02 -8.32
C PRO A 25 -4.04 16.07 -9.43
N LEU A 26 -2.94 16.00 -10.18
CA LEU A 26 -2.65 16.91 -11.29
C LEU A 26 -3.18 16.34 -12.60
N GLU A 27 -3.85 17.17 -13.41
CA GLU A 27 -4.24 16.78 -14.78
C GLU A 27 -3.09 17.05 -15.76
N ALA A 28 -2.79 16.07 -16.59
CA ALA A 28 -1.73 16.13 -17.60
C ALA A 28 -2.18 15.42 -18.88
N THR A 29 -1.40 15.59 -19.94
CA THR A 29 -1.63 14.96 -21.24
C THR A 29 -0.42 14.12 -21.62
N THR A 30 -0.64 12.87 -22.03
CA THR A 30 0.44 12.00 -22.55
C THR A 30 0.96 12.54 -23.88
N VAL A 31 2.13 12.05 -24.32
CA VAL A 31 2.69 12.39 -25.64
C VAL A 31 1.71 12.01 -26.78
N GLY A 32 0.87 11.00 -26.56
CA GLY A 32 -0.18 10.57 -27.49
C GLY A 32 -1.47 11.41 -27.43
N GLY A 33 -1.53 12.47 -26.64
CA GLY A 33 -2.71 13.35 -26.52
C GLY A 33 -3.76 12.87 -25.52
N GLU A 34 -3.49 11.83 -24.72
CA GLU A 34 -4.47 11.26 -23.80
C GLU A 34 -4.45 11.98 -22.46
N LYS A 35 -5.64 12.28 -21.91
CA LYS A 35 -5.75 12.91 -20.59
C LYS A 35 -5.46 11.91 -19.48
N VAL A 36 -4.55 12.28 -18.59
CA VAL A 36 -4.15 11.49 -17.42
C VAL A 36 -4.21 12.33 -16.15
N ARG A 37 -4.43 11.64 -15.03
CA ARG A 37 -4.41 12.18 -13.68
C ARG A 37 -3.18 11.62 -12.96
N LEU A 38 -2.28 12.50 -12.57
CA LEU A 38 -1.08 12.20 -11.81
C LEU A 38 -1.37 12.34 -10.32
N TYR A 39 -1.07 11.30 -9.56
CA TYR A 39 -1.23 11.30 -8.11
C TYR A 39 0.12 11.62 -7.43
N PRO A 40 0.10 12.31 -6.28
CA PRO A 40 1.31 12.66 -5.53
C PRO A 40 2.19 11.48 -5.09
N ASN A 41 1.65 10.26 -5.11
CA ASN A 41 2.39 9.02 -4.80
C ASN A 41 3.14 8.44 -6.01
N GLY A 42 3.24 9.19 -7.12
CA GLY A 42 3.88 8.75 -8.37
C GLY A 42 3.02 7.81 -9.23
N ARG A 43 1.81 7.46 -8.78
CA ARG A 43 0.85 6.73 -9.63
C ARG A 43 0.20 7.67 -10.61
N TRP A 44 -0.26 7.14 -11.73
CA TRP A 44 -1.09 7.88 -12.67
C TRP A 44 -2.24 6.99 -13.15
N LYS A 45 -3.33 7.62 -13.61
CA LYS A 45 -4.47 6.93 -14.23
C LYS A 45 -4.97 7.73 -15.43
N PHE A 46 -5.55 7.06 -16.41
CA PHE A 46 -6.30 7.74 -17.46
C PHE A 46 -7.55 8.44 -16.88
N VAL A 47 -7.90 9.59 -17.43
CA VAL A 47 -9.17 10.28 -17.12
C VAL A 47 -10.35 9.54 -17.75
N ASP A 48 -10.12 8.92 -18.91
CA ASP A 48 -11.09 8.04 -19.56
C ASP A 48 -11.26 6.73 -18.77
N ALA A 49 -12.50 6.43 -18.35
CA ALA A 49 -12.80 5.29 -17.51
C ALA A 49 -12.60 3.94 -18.21
N ALA A 50 -12.82 3.87 -19.53
CA ALA A 50 -12.63 2.63 -20.29
C ALA A 50 -11.14 2.31 -20.40
N LYS A 51 -10.31 3.29 -20.77
CA LYS A 51 -8.85 3.14 -20.83
C LYS A 51 -8.23 2.89 -19.46
N ALA A 52 -8.75 3.52 -18.41
CA ALA A 52 -8.30 3.25 -17.05
C ALA A 52 -8.55 1.79 -16.64
N ALA A 53 -9.71 1.23 -16.97
CA ALA A 53 -10.03 -0.16 -16.68
C ALA A 53 -9.19 -1.16 -17.50
N GLU A 54 -8.90 -0.86 -18.76
CA GLU A 54 -8.00 -1.68 -19.59
C GLU A 54 -6.57 -1.66 -19.05
N ALA A 55 -6.05 -0.48 -18.68
CA ALA A 55 -4.74 -0.34 -18.08
C ALA A 55 -4.64 -1.09 -16.74
N GLU A 56 -5.70 -1.12 -15.94
CA GLU A 56 -5.75 -1.86 -14.68
C GLU A 56 -5.75 -3.38 -14.89
N LYS A 57 -6.47 -3.87 -15.91
CA LYS A 57 -6.42 -5.28 -16.30
C LYS A 57 -5.02 -5.69 -16.75
N LEU A 58 -4.40 -4.89 -17.62
CA LEU A 58 -3.03 -5.13 -18.09
C LEU A 58 -2.03 -5.11 -16.92
N ALA A 59 -2.17 -4.14 -16.01
CA ALA A 59 -1.34 -4.07 -14.81
C ALA A 59 -1.43 -5.35 -13.95
N GLY A 60 -2.60 -5.97 -13.88
CA GLY A 60 -2.81 -7.24 -13.16
C GLY A 60 -2.14 -8.48 -13.79
N GLU A 61 -1.76 -8.41 -15.08
CA GLU A 61 -1.08 -9.52 -15.74
C GLU A 61 0.38 -9.66 -15.30
N TYR A 62 1.03 -8.52 -15.00
CA TYR A 62 2.43 -8.50 -14.57
C TYR A 62 2.63 -9.29 -13.27
N PRO A 63 3.60 -10.24 -13.23
CA PRO A 63 3.82 -11.07 -12.06
C PRO A 63 4.20 -10.25 -10.82
N GLU A 64 4.86 -9.12 -11.02
CA GLU A 64 5.32 -8.22 -9.95
C GLU A 64 4.16 -7.52 -9.22
N ASN A 65 3.03 -7.34 -9.90
CA ASN A 65 1.82 -6.76 -9.32
C ASN A 65 0.93 -7.79 -8.62
N LYS A 66 1.26 -9.09 -8.73
CA LYS A 66 0.56 -10.19 -8.04
C LYS A 66 1.09 -10.32 -6.61
N ALA A 67 1.02 -9.22 -5.87
CA ALA A 67 1.30 -9.20 -4.44
C ALA A 67 0.29 -10.09 -3.70
N ARG A 68 0.66 -10.53 -2.50
CA ARG A 68 -0.28 -11.28 -1.65
C ARG A 68 -1.55 -10.45 -1.42
N PRO A 69 -2.75 -11.06 -1.47
CA PRO A 69 -3.98 -10.38 -1.10
C PRO A 69 -3.88 -9.81 0.31
N ALA A 70 -4.50 -8.65 0.55
CA ALA A 70 -4.49 -8.00 1.86
C ALA A 70 -5.13 -8.88 2.95
N GLU A 71 -6.09 -9.70 2.55
CA GLU A 71 -6.81 -10.62 3.42
C GLU A 71 -6.02 -11.91 3.68
N ALA A 72 -5.04 -12.26 2.84
CA ALA A 72 -4.28 -13.49 3.05
C ALA A 72 -3.49 -13.41 4.37
N GLN A 73 -3.53 -14.48 5.18
CA GLN A 73 -2.84 -14.60 6.48
C GLN A 73 -1.59 -15.48 6.38
N GLY A 74 -0.76 -15.49 7.42
CA GLY A 74 0.47 -16.29 7.47
C GLY A 74 1.61 -15.70 6.63
N GLY A 75 2.77 -16.36 6.61
CA GLY A 75 3.97 -15.90 5.92
C GLY A 75 4.55 -14.61 6.51
N VAL A 76 5.66 -14.72 7.24
CA VAL A 76 6.40 -13.56 7.77
C VAL A 76 7.64 -13.37 6.92
N PHE A 77 7.77 -12.21 6.25
CA PHE A 77 8.91 -11.91 5.35
C PHE A 77 9.21 -13.03 4.33
N GLY A 78 8.16 -13.66 3.77
CA GLY A 78 8.31 -14.75 2.81
C GLY A 78 8.58 -16.14 3.42
N VAL A 79 8.65 -16.26 4.74
CA VAL A 79 8.82 -17.53 5.45
C VAL A 79 7.49 -18.03 6.00
N GLY A 80 7.10 -19.25 5.59
CA GLY A 80 5.87 -19.92 6.03
C GLY A 80 4.76 -19.92 4.99
N ARG A 81 3.69 -20.68 5.26
CA ARG A 81 2.56 -20.86 4.34
C ARG A 81 1.67 -19.62 4.29
N LEU A 82 1.29 -19.22 3.07
CA LEU A 82 0.24 -18.24 2.83
C LEU A 82 -1.12 -18.92 2.97
N LEU A 83 -1.97 -18.38 3.84
CA LEU A 83 -3.33 -18.84 4.10
C LEU A 83 -4.29 -17.89 3.39
N MET A 84 -4.93 -18.38 2.33
CA MET A 84 -5.90 -17.60 1.57
C MET A 84 -7.24 -17.53 2.32
N PRO A 85 -8.05 -16.46 2.12
CA PRO A 85 -9.44 -16.46 2.60
C PRO A 85 -10.17 -17.71 2.11
N GLY A 86 -10.80 -18.43 3.05
CA GLY A 86 -11.48 -19.71 2.76
C GLY A 86 -10.62 -20.97 2.94
N ASP A 87 -9.31 -20.84 3.19
CA ASP A 87 -8.48 -21.97 3.62
C ASP A 87 -8.98 -22.52 4.96
N LYS A 88 -8.96 -23.84 5.15
CA LYS A 88 -9.42 -24.50 6.39
C LYS A 88 -8.69 -23.97 7.62
N ASP A 89 -7.44 -23.55 7.45
CA ASP A 89 -6.57 -23.08 8.53
C ASP A 89 -6.66 -21.55 8.72
N TYR A 90 -7.42 -20.83 7.89
CA TYR A 90 -7.54 -19.37 7.89
C TYR A 90 -8.22 -18.82 9.16
N ASN A 91 -9.22 -19.51 9.70
CA ASN A 91 -9.95 -19.12 10.91
C ASN A 91 -9.67 -20.09 12.06
N ARG A 92 -8.40 -20.29 12.44
CA ARG A 92 -8.04 -21.19 13.55
C ARG A 92 -7.98 -20.45 14.88
N GLY A 93 -8.33 -21.13 15.98
CA GLY A 93 -8.30 -20.57 17.34
C GLY A 93 -9.57 -19.79 17.70
N SER A 94 -9.45 -18.66 18.39
CA SER A 94 -10.58 -17.83 18.86
C SER A 94 -11.43 -17.22 17.74
N LEU A 95 -10.93 -17.27 16.51
CA LEU A 95 -11.60 -16.78 15.30
C LEU A 95 -12.39 -17.86 14.55
N ASN A 96 -12.38 -19.12 15.02
CA ASN A 96 -13.14 -20.20 14.41
C ASN A 96 -14.63 -20.14 14.80
N PRO A 97 -15.57 -19.96 13.85
CA PRO A 97 -17.00 -19.97 14.16
C PRO A 97 -17.49 -21.28 14.77
N LYS A 98 -16.78 -22.40 14.53
CA LYS A 98 -17.13 -23.74 15.06
C LYS A 98 -16.68 -23.97 16.50
N LEU A 99 -15.86 -23.07 17.07
CA LEU A 99 -15.38 -23.13 18.46
C LEU A 99 -16.12 -22.13 19.38
N ARG A 100 -17.12 -21.42 18.85
CA ARG A 100 -18.05 -20.57 19.61
C ARG A 100 -19.35 -21.30 19.90
#